data_AF-A0A651HIS9-F1
#
_entry.id   AF-A0A651HIS9-F1
#
_cell.length_a   1.000
_cell.length_b   1.000
_cell.length_c   1.000
_cell.angle_alpha   90.00
_cell.angle_beta   90.00
_cell.angle_gamma   90.00
#
_symmetry.space_group_name_H-M   'P 1'
#
loop_
_entity.id
_entity.type
_entity.pdbx_description
1 polymer ?
#
loop_
_entity_poly.entity_id
_entity_poly.type
_entity_poly.pdbx_seq_one_letter_code
_entity_poly.pdbx_strand_id
1 'polypeptide(L)'
;VFTNPAGSTVRLAAGAGGERRWWAELENDGDFLIETNSSFSKTGGTFTNRSLLRIDEDATLSIAHNNQTLVQASGTFDIQGALEVRNITFTFDGGVLAGNRPLLRDSTLNLAPESAGSGGFILRGNVTLNGDIHEGQSIEVQGSSSAGNAILTSPTGLTNHNHLVLTSVFSRASELRVTEGLFTNAAGATLETVPGAGGQRNIRSDFENFGSLLVRQNTSFPNSNTSVINHGTVTIDDDLTLTINGTYTQEAGQTLLNNATLDSSGPVVINGGSLEGTGTVDASLDNAGSLIPGASPGRLAITGAYTQQAAGNLAVEVAGFTPETEHDLVAVTGSATLAGSIEVTLLDGFQPEFGDTFTILTAASVNGAFDDWNGAGLRPGRGWKVDTTPTSALLRVGPGIITFDNWLDEFYTAEERADPAIGGPNGDPGKTGINNLTRYFLGMTPWAPDQSLLPRPVVVTVESNGQTTRHLAFEFERRRLADGVSATYQFSQDMQSWTEAGLAEEILFVGNTMETVRIRVEEPIAEDANDAGFLRLVLTDARN
;
A
#
# COMPACT_ATOMS: atom_id res chain seq x y z
N VAL A 1 -30.98 -12.47 48.33
CA VAL A 1 -29.80 -13.21 47.86
C VAL A 1 -29.82 -14.66 48.34
N PHE A 2 -29.67 -15.60 47.41
CA PHE A 2 -29.28 -16.98 47.68
C PHE A 2 -27.75 -17.09 47.47
N THR A 3 -27.05 -17.66 48.44
CA THR A 3 -25.58 -17.82 48.40
C THR A 3 -25.25 -19.31 48.27
N ASN A 4 -24.53 -19.68 47.21
CA ASN A 4 -23.95 -21.01 47.03
C ASN A 4 -22.47 -20.97 47.46
N PRO A 5 -22.11 -21.43 48.67
CA PRO A 5 -20.75 -21.34 49.15
C PRO A 5 -19.82 -22.32 48.43
N ALA A 6 -18.51 -22.08 48.52
CA ALA A 6 -17.49 -22.96 47.96
C ALA A 6 -17.66 -24.43 48.39
N GLY A 7 -17.45 -25.35 47.46
CA GLY A 7 -17.62 -26.80 47.66
C GLY A 7 -19.07 -27.28 47.71
N SER A 8 -20.06 -26.40 47.54
CA SER A 8 -21.46 -26.77 47.41
C SER A 8 -21.90 -26.82 45.95
N THR A 9 -22.90 -27.65 45.66
CA THR A 9 -23.46 -27.80 44.31
C THR A 9 -24.95 -27.49 44.32
N VAL A 10 -25.37 -26.59 43.42
CA VAL A 10 -26.77 -26.31 43.10
C VAL A 10 -27.05 -26.84 41.70
N ARG A 11 -28.17 -27.56 41.54
CA ARG A 11 -28.58 -28.15 40.27
C ARG A 11 -29.99 -27.73 39.91
N LEU A 12 -30.14 -27.07 38.77
CA LEU A 12 -31.42 -26.97 38.07
C LEU A 12 -31.58 -28.22 37.21
N ALA A 13 -31.91 -29.32 37.89
CA ALA A 13 -31.80 -30.65 37.31
C ALA A 13 -32.87 -30.96 36.26
N ALA A 14 -32.48 -31.75 35.27
CA ALA A 14 -33.40 -32.37 34.33
C ALA A 14 -34.40 -33.28 35.06
N GLY A 15 -35.63 -33.35 34.55
CA GLY A 15 -36.71 -34.16 35.12
C GLY A 15 -37.77 -34.46 34.06
N ALA A 16 -39.03 -34.67 34.46
CA ALA A 16 -40.13 -34.99 33.54
C ALA A 16 -40.59 -33.81 32.63
N GLY A 17 -39.69 -32.88 32.27
CA GLY A 17 -39.93 -31.68 31.47
C GLY A 17 -40.14 -30.40 32.29
N GLY A 18 -40.34 -29.26 31.61
CA GLY A 18 -40.64 -27.94 32.17
C GLY A 18 -39.43 -26.99 32.32
N GLU A 19 -39.66 -25.69 32.18
CA GLU A 19 -38.66 -24.65 32.46
C GLU A 19 -38.45 -24.50 33.98
N ARG A 20 -37.20 -24.35 34.43
CA ARG A 20 -36.89 -24.02 35.84
C ARG A 20 -36.77 -22.51 35.97
N ARG A 21 -37.59 -21.91 36.84
CA ARG A 21 -37.56 -20.46 37.07
C ARG A 21 -36.87 -20.13 38.39
N TRP A 22 -35.83 -19.31 38.32
CA TRP A 22 -35.08 -18.83 39.46
C TRP A 22 -35.51 -17.39 39.80
N TRP A 23 -36.11 -17.21 40.98
CA TRP A 23 -36.65 -15.93 41.46
C TRP A 23 -35.88 -15.35 42.67
N ALA A 24 -34.60 -15.64 42.78
CA ALA A 24 -33.72 -15.08 43.81
C ALA A 24 -32.49 -14.41 43.17
N GLU A 25 -31.87 -13.41 43.82
CA GLU A 25 -30.50 -13.05 43.47
C GLU A 25 -29.58 -14.26 43.74
N LEU A 26 -28.47 -14.34 43.03
CA LEU A 26 -27.50 -15.43 43.16
C LEU A 26 -26.12 -14.84 43.51
N GLU A 27 -25.49 -15.40 44.52
CA GLU A 27 -24.05 -15.33 44.72
C GLU A 27 -23.48 -16.75 44.65
N ASN A 28 -22.75 -17.06 43.59
CA ASN A 28 -22.22 -18.39 43.35
C ASN A 28 -20.70 -18.47 43.55
N ASP A 29 -20.28 -19.12 44.62
CA ASP A 29 -18.88 -19.47 44.92
C ASP A 29 -18.63 -21.00 44.84
N GLY A 30 -19.68 -21.80 44.60
CA GLY A 30 -19.62 -23.26 44.36
C GLY A 30 -19.97 -23.65 42.92
N ASP A 31 -20.46 -24.87 42.71
CA ASP A 31 -20.91 -25.35 41.40
C ASP A 31 -22.39 -25.05 41.19
N PHE A 32 -22.74 -24.37 40.10
CA PHE A 32 -24.13 -24.12 39.72
C PHE A 32 -24.41 -24.71 38.33
N LEU A 33 -25.17 -25.80 38.30
CA LEU A 33 -25.39 -26.61 37.10
C LEU A 33 -26.82 -26.41 36.57
N ILE A 34 -26.94 -26.05 35.30
CA ILE A 34 -28.19 -25.83 34.58
C ILE A 34 -28.33 -26.95 33.55
N GLU A 35 -29.10 -27.97 33.90
CA GLU A 35 -29.20 -29.24 33.16
C GLU A 35 -30.46 -29.29 32.26
N THR A 36 -31.26 -28.23 32.27
CA THR A 36 -32.48 -28.08 31.48
C THR A 36 -32.80 -26.60 31.31
N ASN A 37 -33.64 -26.27 30.34
CA ASN A 37 -34.09 -24.90 30.10
C ASN A 37 -34.52 -24.20 31.40
N SER A 38 -33.91 -23.05 31.64
CA SER A 38 -34.06 -22.29 32.87
C SER A 38 -34.14 -20.80 32.59
N SER A 39 -34.81 -20.06 33.48
CA SER A 39 -34.87 -18.60 33.42
C SER A 39 -34.50 -17.98 34.76
N PHE A 40 -33.69 -16.93 34.73
CA PHE A 40 -33.44 -16.08 35.89
C PHE A 40 -34.36 -14.86 35.81
N SER A 41 -35.38 -14.82 36.67
CA SER A 41 -36.56 -13.97 36.46
C SER A 41 -36.89 -13.03 37.61
N LYS A 42 -35.95 -12.80 38.53
CA LYS A 42 -36.11 -11.78 39.57
C LYS A 42 -35.89 -10.38 38.98
N THR A 43 -36.96 -9.59 38.86
CA THR A 43 -36.88 -8.16 38.48
C THR A 43 -35.90 -7.40 39.36
N GLY A 44 -35.00 -6.62 38.76
CA GLY A 44 -33.99 -5.87 39.51
C GLY A 44 -32.90 -6.75 40.14
N GLY A 45 -32.91 -8.06 39.90
CA GLY A 45 -32.03 -9.02 40.56
C GLY A 45 -30.63 -9.05 39.95
N THR A 46 -29.64 -9.28 40.82
CA THR A 46 -28.25 -9.53 40.45
C THR A 46 -27.92 -11.01 40.58
N PHE A 47 -27.23 -11.56 39.57
CA PHE A 47 -26.77 -12.95 39.54
C PHE A 47 -25.25 -12.96 39.33
N THR A 48 -24.50 -13.25 40.39
CA THR A 48 -23.04 -13.19 40.38
C THR A 48 -22.46 -14.60 40.42
N ASN A 49 -21.56 -14.89 39.49
CA ASN A 49 -20.73 -16.09 39.48
C ASN A 49 -19.26 -15.76 39.79
N ARG A 50 -18.65 -16.53 40.69
CA ARG A 50 -17.23 -16.49 41.04
C ARG A 50 -16.51 -17.84 40.88
N SER A 51 -17.24 -18.90 40.57
CA SER A 51 -16.75 -20.28 40.46
C SER A 51 -17.31 -20.93 39.18
N LEU A 52 -17.79 -22.17 39.22
CA LEU A 52 -18.41 -22.83 38.08
C LEU A 52 -19.90 -22.49 37.98
N LEU A 53 -20.31 -21.92 36.85
CA LEU A 53 -21.70 -21.91 36.40
C LEU A 53 -21.74 -22.61 35.04
N ARG A 54 -22.44 -23.74 34.95
CA ARG A 54 -22.52 -24.54 33.73
C ARG A 54 -23.93 -24.60 33.16
N ILE A 55 -24.05 -24.44 31.85
CA ILE A 55 -25.26 -24.71 31.07
C ILE A 55 -24.96 -25.92 30.18
N ASP A 56 -25.66 -27.03 30.39
CA ASP A 56 -25.46 -28.25 29.61
C ASP A 56 -25.91 -28.10 28.15
N GLU A 57 -25.43 -29.00 27.27
CA GLU A 57 -25.57 -28.95 25.80
C GLU A 57 -27.01 -28.72 25.31
N ASP A 58 -27.99 -29.34 25.96
CA ASP A 58 -29.42 -29.24 25.60
C ASP A 58 -30.19 -28.20 26.43
N ALA A 59 -29.50 -27.40 27.25
CA ALA A 59 -30.11 -26.41 28.12
C ALA A 59 -29.93 -24.98 27.59
N THR A 60 -30.96 -24.16 27.77
CA THR A 60 -30.87 -22.70 27.59
C THR A 60 -31.09 -22.00 28.93
N LEU A 61 -30.19 -21.08 29.29
CA LEU A 61 -30.45 -20.08 30.33
C LEU A 61 -30.92 -18.79 29.69
N SER A 62 -32.13 -18.34 30.04
CA SER A 62 -32.68 -17.05 29.61
C SER A 62 -32.74 -16.03 30.75
N ILE A 63 -32.31 -14.79 30.47
CA ILE A 63 -32.41 -13.67 31.40
C ILE A 63 -32.96 -12.45 30.64
N ALA A 64 -34.21 -12.07 30.90
CA ALA A 64 -34.97 -11.21 29.98
C ALA A 64 -35.84 -10.11 30.62
N HIS A 65 -35.54 -9.66 31.85
CA HIS A 65 -36.29 -8.59 32.51
C HIS A 65 -35.45 -7.34 32.69
N ASN A 66 -36.08 -6.17 32.50
CA ASN A 66 -35.45 -4.87 32.68
C ASN A 66 -34.80 -4.74 34.07
N ASN A 67 -33.64 -4.08 34.13
CA ASN A 67 -32.86 -3.80 35.33
C ASN A 67 -32.27 -5.04 36.04
N GLN A 68 -32.19 -6.19 35.37
CA GLN A 68 -31.41 -7.32 35.89
C GLN A 68 -29.91 -7.14 35.58
N THR A 69 -29.06 -7.71 36.42
CA THR A 69 -27.61 -7.73 36.22
C THR A 69 -27.07 -9.15 36.31
N LEU A 70 -26.37 -9.61 35.27
CA LEU A 70 -25.54 -10.81 35.31
C LEU A 70 -24.08 -10.37 35.53
N VAL A 71 -23.41 -10.94 36.53
CA VAL A 71 -22.01 -10.64 36.83
C VAL A 71 -21.19 -11.92 36.74
N GLN A 72 -20.25 -11.96 35.82
CA GLN A 72 -19.20 -12.97 35.78
C GLN A 72 -17.95 -12.36 36.39
N ALA A 73 -17.75 -12.62 37.69
CA ALA A 73 -16.70 -11.97 38.47
C ALA A 73 -15.38 -12.76 38.47
N SER A 74 -15.45 -14.09 38.42
CA SER A 74 -14.29 -14.98 38.31
C SER A 74 -14.74 -16.40 37.98
N GLY A 75 -13.79 -17.34 37.92
CA GLY A 75 -14.10 -18.76 37.69
C GLY A 75 -14.45 -19.05 36.24
N THR A 76 -15.35 -20.00 36.01
CA THR A 76 -15.74 -20.47 34.67
C THR A 76 -17.24 -20.40 34.50
N PHE A 77 -17.68 -19.69 33.46
CA PHE A 77 -19.02 -19.82 32.91
C PHE A 77 -18.94 -20.78 31.73
N ASP A 78 -19.34 -22.03 31.96
CA ASP A 78 -19.26 -23.12 30.99
C ASP A 78 -20.58 -23.26 30.21
N ILE A 79 -20.65 -22.69 29.01
CA ILE A 79 -21.87 -22.61 28.20
C ILE A 79 -21.81 -23.69 27.11
N GLN A 80 -22.17 -24.92 27.45
CA GLN A 80 -22.26 -26.00 26.46
C GLN A 80 -23.54 -25.88 25.62
N GLY A 81 -24.64 -25.45 26.24
CA GLY A 81 -25.90 -25.11 25.57
C GLY A 81 -25.95 -23.65 25.13
N ALA A 82 -26.96 -22.90 25.56
CA ALA A 82 -27.13 -21.50 25.20
C ALA A 82 -27.34 -20.57 26.40
N LEU A 83 -26.73 -19.39 26.35
CA LEU A 83 -27.02 -18.27 27.23
C LEU A 83 -27.62 -17.13 26.41
N GLU A 84 -28.89 -16.82 26.66
CA GLU A 84 -29.61 -15.73 25.99
C GLU A 84 -29.99 -14.65 27.00
N VAL A 85 -29.44 -13.45 26.82
CA VAL A 85 -29.71 -12.32 27.70
C VAL A 85 -30.28 -11.13 26.94
N ARG A 86 -31.36 -10.55 27.45
CA ARG A 86 -32.11 -9.49 26.77
C ARG A 86 -32.59 -8.39 27.71
N ASN A 87 -32.35 -7.13 27.35
CA ASN A 87 -32.71 -5.96 28.16
C ASN A 87 -32.11 -5.99 29.58
N ILE A 88 -30.87 -6.45 29.70
CA ILE A 88 -30.15 -6.53 30.99
C ILE A 88 -28.79 -5.84 30.91
N THR A 89 -28.12 -5.74 32.07
CA THR A 89 -26.69 -5.48 32.14
C THR A 89 -25.93 -6.80 32.34
N PHE A 90 -24.95 -7.10 31.49
CA PHE A 90 -23.96 -8.14 31.73
C PHE A 90 -22.62 -7.48 32.05
N THR A 91 -22.14 -7.65 33.28
CA THR A 91 -20.79 -7.27 33.70
C THR A 91 -19.86 -8.47 33.66
N PHE A 92 -18.79 -8.40 32.86
CA PHE A 92 -17.72 -9.39 32.79
C PHE A 92 -16.47 -8.80 33.46
N ASP A 93 -16.29 -9.12 34.75
CA ASP A 93 -15.15 -8.63 35.54
C ASP A 93 -13.95 -9.60 35.53
N GLY A 94 -14.16 -10.88 35.22
CA GLY A 94 -13.14 -11.91 35.44
C GLY A 94 -13.49 -13.32 34.95
N GLY A 95 -12.45 -14.13 34.67
CA GLY A 95 -12.57 -15.58 34.51
C GLY A 95 -12.62 -16.07 33.05
N VAL A 96 -13.32 -17.17 32.80
CA VAL A 96 -13.40 -17.79 31.47
C VAL A 96 -14.86 -17.99 31.08
N LEU A 97 -15.27 -17.48 29.92
CA LEU A 97 -16.46 -17.95 29.21
C LEU A 97 -16.05 -19.10 28.29
N ALA A 98 -16.39 -20.32 28.68
CA ALA A 98 -16.07 -21.52 27.93
C ALA A 98 -17.27 -22.01 27.11
N GLY A 99 -17.01 -22.73 26.02
CA GLY A 99 -18.06 -23.26 25.14
C GLY A 99 -18.63 -22.21 24.18
N ASN A 100 -19.95 -22.23 24.02
CA ASN A 100 -20.69 -21.30 23.17
C ASN A 100 -20.66 -19.87 23.73
N ARG A 101 -20.75 -18.90 22.82
CA ARG A 101 -20.73 -17.48 23.19
C ARG A 101 -22.11 -17.03 23.70
N PRO A 102 -22.19 -16.28 24.83
CA PRO A 102 -23.42 -15.63 25.24
C PRO A 102 -23.98 -14.72 24.13
N LEU A 103 -25.29 -14.80 23.93
CA LEU A 103 -26.05 -13.93 23.04
C LEU A 103 -26.68 -12.78 23.86
N LEU A 104 -26.17 -11.57 23.64
CA LEU A 104 -26.70 -10.35 24.24
C LEU A 104 -27.57 -9.63 23.22
N ARG A 105 -28.79 -9.30 23.62
CA ARG A 105 -29.73 -8.53 22.82
C ARG A 105 -30.27 -7.32 23.56
N ASP A 106 -30.23 -6.13 22.93
CA ASP A 106 -30.85 -4.92 23.50
C ASP A 106 -30.36 -4.65 24.95
N SER A 107 -29.07 -4.87 25.22
CA SER A 107 -28.48 -4.99 26.57
C SER A 107 -27.23 -4.10 26.73
N THR A 108 -26.74 -3.95 27.95
CA THR A 108 -25.43 -3.35 28.23
C THR A 108 -24.40 -4.43 28.55
N LEU A 109 -23.23 -4.37 27.92
CA LEU A 109 -22.06 -5.18 28.25
C LEU A 109 -21.01 -4.28 28.91
N ASN A 110 -20.62 -4.60 30.14
CA ASN A 110 -19.48 -3.96 30.81
C ASN A 110 -18.30 -4.94 30.81
N LEU A 111 -17.17 -4.52 30.26
CA LEU A 111 -15.91 -5.25 30.33
C LEU A 111 -15.01 -4.54 31.35
N ALA A 112 -14.52 -5.26 32.35
CA ALA A 112 -13.58 -4.69 33.31
C ALA A 112 -12.18 -4.51 32.69
N PRO A 113 -11.37 -3.55 33.20
CA PRO A 113 -10.05 -3.25 32.65
C PRO A 113 -9.04 -4.41 32.64
N GLU A 114 -8.30 -4.53 31.53
CA GLU A 114 -7.05 -5.26 31.14
C GLU A 114 -6.67 -6.62 31.75
N SER A 115 -7.43 -7.20 32.69
CA SER A 115 -7.14 -8.54 33.25
C SER A 115 -8.37 -9.42 33.45
N ALA A 116 -9.51 -9.03 32.91
CA ALA A 116 -10.84 -9.59 33.20
C ALA A 116 -11.10 -10.99 32.59
N GLY A 117 -10.11 -11.64 31.99
CA GLY A 117 -10.24 -13.01 31.50
C GLY A 117 -10.70 -13.14 30.05
N SER A 118 -11.10 -14.35 29.64
CA SER A 118 -11.22 -14.76 28.24
C SER A 118 -12.63 -15.22 27.87
N GLY A 119 -13.04 -15.01 26.62
CA GLY A 119 -14.39 -15.35 26.16
C GLY A 119 -14.85 -14.59 24.92
N GLY A 120 -15.95 -15.02 24.32
CA GLY A 120 -16.54 -14.31 23.18
C GLY A 120 -17.99 -13.90 23.44
N PHE A 121 -18.46 -12.84 22.78
CA PHE A 121 -19.84 -12.37 22.88
C PHE A 121 -20.47 -12.23 21.50
N ILE A 122 -21.74 -12.61 21.37
CA ILE A 122 -22.56 -12.28 20.19
C ILE A 122 -23.54 -11.18 20.58
N LEU A 123 -23.51 -10.08 19.84
CA LEU A 123 -24.31 -8.89 20.12
C LEU A 123 -25.35 -8.68 19.02
N ARG A 124 -26.63 -8.55 19.39
CA ARG A 124 -27.75 -8.31 18.47
C ARG A 124 -28.62 -7.14 18.95
N GLY A 125 -29.30 -6.48 18.02
CA GLY A 125 -30.11 -5.30 18.36
C GLY A 125 -29.22 -4.16 18.85
N ASN A 126 -29.66 -3.42 19.87
CA ASN A 126 -28.93 -2.26 20.37
C ASN A 126 -28.12 -2.63 21.62
N VAL A 127 -26.79 -2.74 21.50
CA VAL A 127 -25.93 -3.06 22.65
C VAL A 127 -25.02 -1.89 22.97
N THR A 128 -24.96 -1.51 24.25
CA THR A 128 -23.95 -0.58 24.76
C THR A 128 -22.76 -1.36 25.29
N LEU A 129 -21.56 -1.06 24.84
CA LEU A 129 -20.30 -1.59 25.37
C LEU A 129 -19.63 -0.53 26.22
N ASN A 130 -19.32 -0.87 27.47
CA ASN A 130 -18.51 -0.06 28.36
C ASN A 130 -17.18 -0.78 28.61
N GLY A 131 -16.06 -0.14 28.23
CA GLY A 131 -14.71 -0.72 28.33
C GLY A 131 -14.17 -1.19 26.98
N ASP A 132 -12.90 -1.61 27.00
CA ASP A 132 -12.17 -2.07 25.83
C ASP A 132 -12.34 -3.58 25.60
N ILE A 133 -12.12 -4.03 24.36
CA ILE A 133 -11.99 -5.47 24.06
C ILE A 133 -10.56 -5.86 24.40
N HIS A 134 -10.37 -6.77 25.35
CA HIS A 134 -9.05 -7.18 25.82
C HIS A 134 -8.51 -8.42 25.08
N GLU A 135 -7.24 -8.73 25.30
CA GLU A 135 -6.63 -9.97 24.82
C GLU A 135 -7.44 -11.20 25.27
N GLY A 136 -7.59 -12.18 24.36
CA GLY A 136 -8.40 -13.38 24.62
C GLY A 136 -9.92 -13.14 24.62
N GLN A 137 -10.38 -11.91 24.37
CA GLN A 137 -11.81 -11.58 24.22
C GLN A 137 -12.20 -11.41 22.76
N SER A 138 -13.43 -11.74 22.39
CA SER A 138 -13.95 -11.48 21.04
C SER A 138 -15.37 -10.96 21.07
N ILE A 139 -15.70 -10.08 20.14
CA ILE A 139 -17.05 -9.57 19.96
C ILE A 139 -17.49 -9.80 18.52
N GLU A 140 -18.70 -10.34 18.35
CA GLU A 140 -19.36 -10.45 17.07
C GLU A 140 -20.67 -9.64 17.09
N VAL A 141 -20.72 -8.56 16.31
CA VAL A 141 -21.92 -7.73 16.14
C VAL A 141 -22.70 -8.26 14.94
N GLN A 142 -23.92 -8.72 15.17
CA GLN A 142 -24.63 -9.57 14.23
C GLN A 142 -26.04 -9.07 13.92
N GLY A 143 -26.24 -8.49 12.72
CA GLY A 143 -27.57 -8.19 12.20
C GLY A 143 -28.42 -9.46 12.07
N SER A 144 -29.71 -9.40 12.40
CA SER A 144 -30.57 -10.60 12.43
C SER A 144 -32.03 -10.32 12.10
N SER A 145 -32.80 -11.35 11.74
CA SER A 145 -34.25 -11.23 11.51
C SER A 145 -34.99 -10.81 12.77
N SER A 146 -34.58 -11.35 13.92
CA SER A 146 -35.30 -11.21 15.19
C SER A 146 -35.01 -9.89 15.91
N ALA A 147 -33.83 -9.30 15.71
CA ALA A 147 -33.42 -8.04 16.32
C ALA A 147 -33.25 -6.87 15.33
N GLY A 148 -33.32 -7.13 14.02
CA GLY A 148 -33.08 -6.11 12.99
C GLY A 148 -31.59 -5.83 12.80
N ASN A 149 -31.25 -4.58 12.50
CA ASN A 149 -29.87 -4.14 12.44
C ASN A 149 -29.21 -4.27 13.82
N ALA A 150 -27.95 -4.66 13.87
CA ALA A 150 -27.18 -4.67 15.10
C ALA A 150 -26.37 -3.38 15.22
N ILE A 151 -26.47 -2.72 16.37
CA ILE A 151 -25.77 -1.48 16.69
C ILE A 151 -25.03 -1.70 18.00
N LEU A 152 -23.71 -1.72 17.93
CA LEU A 152 -22.82 -1.68 19.07
C LEU A 152 -22.40 -0.23 19.32
N THR A 153 -22.74 0.32 20.48
CA THR A 153 -22.37 1.69 20.87
C THR A 153 -21.34 1.66 21.99
N SER A 154 -20.17 2.24 21.77
CA SER A 154 -19.24 2.62 22.83
C SER A 154 -19.46 4.10 23.16
N PRO A 155 -19.86 4.46 24.40
CA PRO A 155 -20.05 5.85 24.79
C PRO A 155 -18.77 6.69 24.73
N THR A 156 -17.64 6.05 24.98
CA THR A 156 -16.29 6.62 25.00
C THR A 156 -15.40 5.95 23.97
N GLY A 157 -14.13 6.37 23.88
CA GLY A 157 -13.12 5.72 23.05
C GLY A 157 -13.08 4.21 23.30
N LEU A 158 -12.75 3.47 22.26
CA LEU A 158 -12.75 2.01 22.25
C LEU A 158 -11.42 1.52 21.69
N THR A 159 -10.76 0.61 22.39
CA THR A 159 -9.60 -0.12 21.89
C THR A 159 -9.95 -1.60 21.72
N ASN A 160 -9.73 -2.14 20.52
CA ASN A 160 -9.75 -3.57 20.27
C ASN A 160 -8.34 -4.15 20.39
N HIS A 161 -8.12 -5.05 21.34
CA HIS A 161 -6.85 -5.75 21.55
C HIS A 161 -6.85 -7.19 21.02
N ASN A 162 -7.96 -7.71 20.46
CA ASN A 162 -7.99 -9.08 19.96
C ASN A 162 -8.86 -9.25 18.73
N HIS A 163 -10.18 -9.40 18.86
CA HIS A 163 -11.02 -9.68 17.69
C HIS A 163 -12.41 -9.04 17.77
N LEU A 164 -12.72 -8.18 16.80
CA LEU A 164 -14.04 -7.59 16.60
C LEU A 164 -14.55 -7.92 15.20
N VAL A 165 -15.74 -8.52 15.11
CA VAL A 165 -16.38 -8.93 13.86
C VAL A 165 -17.70 -8.20 13.66
N LEU A 166 -17.91 -7.62 12.47
CA LEU A 166 -19.22 -7.14 12.02
C LEU A 166 -19.79 -8.10 10.97
N THR A 167 -20.90 -8.77 11.29
CA THR A 167 -21.52 -9.80 10.43
C THR A 167 -23.04 -9.71 10.42
N SER A 168 -23.70 -10.58 9.68
CA SER A 168 -25.16 -10.68 9.63
C SER A 168 -25.59 -12.12 9.46
N VAL A 169 -26.70 -12.50 10.07
CA VAL A 169 -27.39 -13.77 9.83
C VAL A 169 -28.70 -13.60 9.06
N PHE A 170 -29.03 -12.37 8.64
CA PHE A 170 -30.28 -12.11 7.90
C PHE A 170 -30.27 -10.84 7.03
N SER A 171 -29.21 -10.60 6.27
CA SER A 171 -29.08 -9.41 5.39
C SER A 171 -29.36 -8.05 6.07
N ARG A 172 -29.21 -7.98 7.39
CA ARG A 172 -29.33 -6.75 8.18
C ARG A 172 -27.98 -6.10 8.36
N ALA A 173 -27.98 -4.78 8.49
CA ALA A 173 -26.75 -4.04 8.74
C ALA A 173 -26.19 -4.35 10.13
N SER A 174 -24.87 -4.22 10.24
CA SER A 174 -24.14 -4.23 11.50
C SER A 174 -23.29 -2.99 11.61
N GLU A 175 -23.35 -2.37 12.78
CA GLU A 175 -22.81 -1.05 13.03
C GLU A 175 -22.02 -1.03 14.34
N LEU A 176 -20.80 -0.51 14.28
CA LEU A 176 -20.07 -0.01 15.43
C LEU A 176 -20.21 1.51 15.47
N ARG A 177 -20.46 2.07 16.65
CA ARG A 177 -20.53 3.51 16.89
C ARG A 177 -19.72 3.86 18.13
N VAL A 178 -18.74 4.75 17.97
CA VAL A 178 -18.05 5.40 19.09
C VAL A 178 -18.58 6.83 19.15
N THR A 179 -19.22 7.20 20.26
CA THR A 179 -19.88 8.52 20.35
C THR A 179 -18.94 9.65 20.76
N GLU A 180 -17.94 9.35 21.58
CA GLU A 180 -16.89 10.28 22.01
C GLU A 180 -15.55 9.56 22.01
N GLY A 181 -14.48 10.20 21.56
CA GLY A 181 -13.15 9.59 21.48
C GLY A 181 -12.88 8.83 20.18
N LEU A 182 -11.76 8.08 20.18
CA LEU A 182 -11.23 7.36 19.02
C LEU A 182 -11.57 5.87 19.11
N PHE A 183 -11.74 5.22 17.95
CA PHE A 183 -11.67 3.77 17.84
C PHE A 183 -10.27 3.34 17.42
N THR A 184 -9.60 2.54 18.23
CA THR A 184 -8.26 2.02 17.93
C THR A 184 -8.30 0.49 17.79
N ASN A 185 -7.76 -0.03 16.70
CA ASN A 185 -7.45 -1.45 16.56
C ASN A 185 -5.97 -1.67 16.88
N ALA A 186 -5.67 -2.22 18.05
CA ALA A 186 -4.31 -2.34 18.57
C ALA A 186 -3.44 -3.31 17.75
N ALA A 187 -2.12 -3.25 17.94
CA ALA A 187 -1.18 -4.16 17.30
C ALA A 187 -1.54 -5.63 17.64
N GLY A 188 -1.56 -6.49 16.62
CA GLY A 188 -1.97 -7.90 16.76
C GLY A 188 -3.48 -8.14 16.82
N ALA A 189 -4.29 -7.09 16.99
CA ALA A 189 -5.75 -7.20 16.97
C ALA A 189 -6.29 -7.24 15.53
N THR A 190 -7.45 -7.88 15.37
CA THR A 190 -8.17 -7.99 14.10
C THR A 190 -9.54 -7.34 14.22
N LEU A 191 -9.86 -6.47 13.26
CA LEU A 191 -11.19 -6.00 12.95
C LEU A 191 -11.61 -6.59 11.61
N GLU A 192 -12.72 -7.31 11.57
CA GLU A 192 -13.17 -8.02 10.38
C GLU A 192 -14.62 -7.70 10.03
N THR A 193 -14.88 -7.40 8.76
CA THR A 193 -16.24 -7.22 8.23
C THR A 193 -16.60 -8.36 7.30
N VAL A 194 -17.24 -9.41 7.83
CA VAL A 194 -17.54 -10.63 7.06
C VAL A 194 -18.91 -10.56 6.37
N PRO A 195 -19.14 -11.23 5.23
CA PRO A 195 -20.36 -11.08 4.44
C PRO A 195 -21.59 -11.70 5.12
N GLY A 196 -21.43 -12.78 5.90
CA GLY A 196 -22.54 -13.48 6.55
C GLY A 196 -23.70 -13.74 5.56
N ALA A 197 -24.92 -13.39 5.95
CA ALA A 197 -26.10 -13.42 5.08
C ALA A 197 -26.33 -12.10 4.30
N GLY A 198 -25.32 -11.24 4.12
CA GLY A 198 -25.43 -9.93 3.46
C GLY A 198 -25.66 -8.76 4.45
N GLY A 199 -26.14 -7.61 3.96
CA GLY A 199 -26.28 -6.38 4.75
C GLY A 199 -25.04 -5.46 4.67
N GLN A 200 -25.15 -4.25 5.18
CA GLN A 200 -24.06 -3.25 5.10
C GLN A 200 -23.31 -3.13 6.43
N ARG A 201 -21.99 -2.90 6.38
CA ARG A 201 -21.12 -2.83 7.56
C ARG A 201 -20.69 -1.39 7.79
N ASN A 202 -21.05 -0.83 8.93
CA ASN A 202 -20.76 0.55 9.26
C ASN A 202 -19.82 0.67 10.45
N ILE A 203 -18.83 1.53 10.35
CA ILE A 203 -18.01 1.97 11.47
C ILE A 203 -18.17 3.49 11.60
N ARG A 204 -18.90 3.94 12.62
CA ARG A 204 -19.17 5.35 12.89
C ARG A 204 -18.21 5.86 13.96
N SER A 205 -16.98 6.12 13.54
CA SER A 205 -15.90 6.66 14.37
C SER A 205 -14.76 7.16 13.48
N ASP A 206 -13.92 8.05 14.01
CA ASP A 206 -12.52 8.12 13.56
C ASP A 206 -11.80 6.84 13.98
N PHE A 207 -10.80 6.42 13.20
CA PHE A 207 -10.20 5.10 13.33
C PHE A 207 -8.68 5.12 13.16
N GLU A 208 -7.98 4.49 14.11
CA GLU A 208 -6.56 4.17 14.02
C GLU A 208 -6.36 2.66 14.00
N ASN A 209 -5.67 2.16 12.99
CA ASN A 209 -5.37 0.74 12.83
C ASN A 209 -3.87 0.47 13.00
N PHE A 210 -3.49 -0.16 14.12
CA PHE A 210 -2.15 -0.74 14.32
C PHE A 210 -2.14 -2.26 14.06
N GLY A 211 -3.31 -2.90 14.07
CA GLY A 211 -3.50 -4.31 13.81
C GLY A 211 -3.89 -4.61 12.35
N SER A 212 -4.89 -5.47 12.17
CA SER A 212 -5.45 -5.83 10.87
C SER A 212 -6.90 -5.39 10.73
N LEU A 213 -7.22 -4.68 9.65
CA LEU A 213 -8.57 -4.47 9.17
C LEU A 213 -8.78 -5.34 7.91
N LEU A 214 -9.70 -6.29 8.01
CA LEU A 214 -10.04 -7.22 6.94
C LEU A 214 -11.44 -6.90 6.43
N VAL A 215 -11.51 -6.27 5.24
CA VAL A 215 -12.76 -5.89 4.58
C VAL A 215 -13.20 -7.05 3.69
N ARG A 216 -14.10 -7.90 4.19
CA ARG A 216 -14.68 -9.05 3.46
C ARG A 216 -16.13 -8.85 3.07
N GLN A 217 -16.61 -7.62 3.26
CA GLN A 217 -17.87 -7.12 2.81
C GLN A 217 -17.78 -5.60 2.65
N ASN A 218 -18.55 -5.02 1.73
CA ASN A 218 -18.73 -3.57 1.60
C ASN A 218 -18.92 -2.92 2.98
N THR A 219 -17.94 -2.09 3.32
CA THR A 219 -17.78 -1.46 4.63
C THR A 219 -17.70 0.04 4.43
N SER A 220 -18.34 0.81 5.30
CA SER A 220 -18.25 2.25 5.24
C SER A 220 -17.96 2.90 6.59
N PHE A 221 -17.21 3.99 6.51
CA PHE A 221 -17.07 5.01 7.54
C PHE A 221 -17.94 6.22 7.13
N PRO A 222 -19.21 6.28 7.56
CA PRO A 222 -20.18 7.18 6.93
C PRO A 222 -20.23 8.58 7.56
N ASN A 223 -19.57 8.79 8.71
CA ASN A 223 -19.54 10.09 9.36
C ASN A 223 -18.78 11.08 8.46
N SER A 224 -19.23 12.33 8.40
CA SER A 224 -18.56 13.36 7.61
C SER A 224 -17.21 13.72 8.22
N ASN A 225 -16.20 13.92 7.37
CA ASN A 225 -14.83 14.26 7.76
C ASN A 225 -14.18 13.19 8.66
N THR A 226 -14.53 11.91 8.47
CA THR A 226 -13.87 10.83 9.22
C THR A 226 -12.39 10.75 8.88
N SER A 227 -11.56 10.60 9.91
CA SER A 227 -10.14 10.28 9.77
C SER A 227 -9.93 8.77 9.94
N VAL A 228 -9.45 8.09 8.89
CA VAL A 228 -8.98 6.70 8.95
C VAL A 228 -7.48 6.68 8.77
N ILE A 229 -6.75 6.23 9.79
CA ILE A 229 -5.29 6.15 9.79
C ILE A 229 -4.85 4.70 9.93
N ASN A 230 -3.99 4.25 9.02
CA ASN A 230 -3.41 2.91 9.04
C ASN A 230 -1.91 2.94 9.34
N HIS A 231 -1.53 2.21 10.39
CA HIS A 231 -0.16 1.87 10.76
C HIS A 231 0.14 0.37 10.60
N GLY A 232 -0.92 -0.45 10.51
CA GLY A 232 -0.86 -1.91 10.40
C GLY A 232 -1.22 -2.37 9.00
N THR A 233 -2.18 -3.30 8.91
CA THR A 233 -2.63 -3.86 7.63
C THR A 233 -4.10 -3.53 7.37
N VAL A 234 -4.39 -3.12 6.14
CA VAL A 234 -5.75 -3.05 5.59
C VAL A 234 -5.79 -3.96 4.36
N THR A 235 -6.71 -4.91 4.34
CA THR A 235 -6.95 -5.74 3.15
C THR A 235 -8.39 -5.60 2.74
N ILE A 236 -8.61 -5.28 1.47
CA ILE A 236 -9.94 -5.26 0.86
C ILE A 236 -10.03 -6.42 -0.12
N ASP A 237 -10.92 -7.37 0.17
CA ASP A 237 -11.12 -8.57 -0.64
C ASP A 237 -11.83 -8.24 -1.98
N ASP A 238 -11.82 -9.22 -2.88
CA ASP A 238 -12.31 -9.16 -4.26
C ASP A 238 -13.72 -8.59 -4.44
N ASP A 239 -13.85 -7.66 -5.39
CA ASP A 239 -15.09 -6.98 -5.76
C ASP A 239 -15.78 -6.22 -4.60
N LEU A 240 -15.02 -5.77 -3.59
CA LEU A 240 -15.54 -5.01 -2.46
C LEU A 240 -15.13 -3.54 -2.48
N THR A 241 -15.90 -2.74 -1.74
CA THR A 241 -15.61 -1.33 -1.52
C THR A 241 -15.44 -1.01 -0.03
N LEU A 242 -14.35 -0.31 0.31
CA LEU A 242 -14.22 0.44 1.55
C LEU A 242 -14.53 1.90 1.27
N THR A 243 -15.68 2.39 1.74
CA THR A 243 -16.11 3.79 1.55
C THR A 243 -15.80 4.62 2.79
N ILE A 244 -15.15 5.77 2.63
CA ILE A 244 -14.76 6.69 3.70
C ILE A 244 -15.27 8.08 3.36
N ASN A 245 -16.19 8.60 4.17
CA ASN A 245 -16.66 9.97 4.03
C ASN A 245 -15.71 10.97 4.73
N GLY A 246 -14.45 10.98 4.31
CA GLY A 246 -13.38 11.75 4.90
C GLY A 246 -12.05 11.39 4.26
N THR A 247 -10.98 11.27 5.04
CA THR A 247 -9.63 11.00 4.53
C THR A 247 -9.12 9.63 4.96
N TYR A 248 -8.36 8.99 4.09
CA TYR A 248 -7.58 7.80 4.40
C TYR A 248 -6.08 8.15 4.42
N THR A 249 -5.39 7.83 5.50
CA THR A 249 -3.94 8.06 5.65
C THR A 249 -3.22 6.74 5.97
N GLN A 250 -2.22 6.38 5.18
CA GLN A 250 -1.27 5.32 5.47
C GLN A 250 0.01 5.93 6.07
N GLU A 251 0.31 5.61 7.32
CA GLU A 251 1.53 6.08 8.01
C GLU A 251 2.64 5.02 7.99
N ALA A 252 2.29 3.74 8.11
CA ALA A 252 3.21 2.60 8.07
C ALA A 252 2.43 1.31 7.79
N GLY A 253 3.10 0.22 7.43
CA GLY A 253 2.43 -1.05 7.14
C GLY A 253 1.92 -1.13 5.70
N GLN A 254 0.79 -1.80 5.46
CA GLN A 254 0.33 -2.14 4.11
C GLN A 254 -1.18 -1.87 3.95
N THR A 255 -1.56 -1.35 2.80
CA THR A 255 -2.92 -1.45 2.25
C THR A 255 -2.90 -2.29 0.98
N LEU A 256 -3.68 -3.37 0.96
CA LEU A 256 -3.80 -4.28 -0.16
C LEU A 256 -5.21 -4.21 -0.76
N LEU A 257 -5.29 -3.87 -2.04
CA LEU A 257 -6.51 -3.97 -2.85
C LEU A 257 -6.48 -5.26 -3.67
N ASN A 258 -7.42 -6.17 -3.46
CA ASN A 258 -7.57 -7.35 -4.30
C ASN A 258 -8.72 -7.09 -5.27
N ASN A 259 -8.47 -6.52 -6.45
CA ASN A 259 -9.50 -6.08 -7.40
C ASN A 259 -10.66 -5.32 -6.70
N ALA A 260 -10.27 -4.43 -5.79
CA ALA A 260 -11.18 -3.78 -4.85
C ALA A 260 -11.21 -2.25 -5.04
N THR A 261 -12.14 -1.57 -4.37
CA THR A 261 -12.24 -0.11 -4.40
C THR A 261 -12.00 0.49 -3.01
N LEU A 262 -11.01 1.38 -2.91
CA LEU A 262 -10.87 2.33 -1.80
C LEU A 262 -11.52 3.65 -2.23
N ASP A 263 -12.71 3.90 -1.74
CA ASP A 263 -13.53 5.07 -2.06
C ASP A 263 -13.44 6.08 -0.91
N SER A 264 -12.88 7.26 -1.17
CA SER A 264 -12.63 8.28 -0.15
C SER A 264 -13.09 9.65 -0.66
N SER A 265 -13.98 10.32 0.07
CA SER A 265 -14.49 11.63 -0.34
C SER A 265 -13.45 12.76 -0.20
N GLY A 266 -12.42 12.55 0.63
CA GLY A 266 -11.18 13.32 0.70
C GLY A 266 -9.99 12.55 0.12
N PRO A 267 -8.79 13.15 0.12
CA PRO A 267 -7.59 12.49 -0.43
C PRO A 267 -7.23 11.21 0.31
N VAL A 268 -6.63 10.28 -0.44
CA VAL A 268 -5.85 9.16 0.08
C VAL A 268 -4.41 9.61 0.16
N VAL A 269 -3.81 9.54 1.35
CA VAL A 269 -2.45 10.01 1.62
C VAL A 269 -1.59 8.84 2.08
N ILE A 270 -0.47 8.58 1.41
CA ILE A 270 0.49 7.54 1.77
C ILE A 270 1.75 8.23 2.28
N ASN A 271 1.85 8.45 3.60
CA ASN A 271 3.02 9.05 4.24
C ASN A 271 4.18 8.04 4.41
N GLY A 272 3.85 6.75 4.51
CA GLY A 272 4.80 5.65 4.66
C GLY A 272 4.14 4.30 4.43
N GLY A 273 4.91 3.22 4.52
CA GLY A 273 4.41 1.88 4.17
C GLY A 273 4.11 1.73 2.68
N SER A 274 3.14 0.87 2.35
CA SER A 274 2.78 0.57 0.96
C SER A 274 1.28 0.58 0.70
N LEU A 275 0.92 1.00 -0.52
CA LEU A 275 -0.37 0.74 -1.15
C LEU A 275 -0.11 -0.21 -2.34
N GLU A 276 -0.72 -1.39 -2.30
CA GLU A 276 -0.42 -2.48 -3.22
C GLU A 276 -1.70 -3.10 -3.80
N GLY A 277 -1.55 -3.86 -4.89
CA GLY A 277 -2.63 -4.69 -5.43
C GLY A 277 -3.36 -4.10 -6.63
N THR A 278 -4.45 -4.75 -7.01
CA THR A 278 -5.30 -4.37 -8.15
C THR A 278 -6.58 -3.67 -7.70
N GLY A 279 -7.09 -2.77 -8.53
CA GLY A 279 -8.41 -2.15 -8.29
C GLY A 279 -8.41 -0.65 -8.50
N THR A 280 -9.20 0.06 -7.69
CA THR A 280 -9.45 1.50 -7.83
C THR A 280 -9.26 2.24 -6.51
N VAL A 281 -8.46 3.29 -6.55
CA VAL A 281 -8.49 4.39 -5.59
C VAL A 281 -9.44 5.44 -6.15
N ASP A 282 -10.67 5.50 -5.61
CA ASP A 282 -11.67 6.50 -6.02
C ASP A 282 -11.50 7.79 -5.20
N ALA A 283 -10.35 8.43 -5.39
CA ALA A 283 -9.94 9.67 -4.75
C ALA A 283 -8.70 10.26 -5.45
N SER A 284 -8.30 11.47 -5.04
CA SER A 284 -6.92 11.92 -5.29
C SER A 284 -5.94 11.15 -4.38
N LEU A 285 -4.79 10.76 -4.92
CA LEU A 285 -3.75 10.01 -4.23
C LEU A 285 -2.49 10.87 -4.09
N ASP A 286 -2.01 11.06 -2.86
CA ASP A 286 -0.75 11.72 -2.54
C ASP A 286 0.23 10.71 -1.92
N ASN A 287 1.33 10.40 -2.60
CA ASN A 287 2.22 9.28 -2.29
C ASN A 287 3.63 9.73 -1.92
N ALA A 288 3.98 9.59 -0.63
CA ALA A 288 5.33 9.66 -0.08
C ALA A 288 5.88 8.29 0.38
N GLY A 289 5.07 7.23 0.33
CA GLY A 289 5.47 5.84 0.60
C GLY A 289 5.70 5.04 -0.68
N SER A 290 5.40 3.74 -0.64
CA SER A 290 5.52 2.86 -1.82
C SER A 290 4.16 2.62 -2.47
N LEU A 291 4.08 2.80 -3.78
CA LEU A 291 2.95 2.38 -4.61
C LEU A 291 3.38 1.17 -5.43
N ILE A 292 2.70 0.02 -5.26
CA ILE A 292 3.04 -1.25 -5.92
C ILE A 292 1.79 -1.75 -6.67
N PRO A 293 1.56 -1.31 -7.91
CA PRO A 293 0.36 -1.68 -8.66
C PRO A 293 0.31 -3.17 -8.97
N GLY A 294 -0.88 -3.76 -8.90
CA GLY A 294 -1.11 -5.13 -9.33
C GLY A 294 -0.94 -6.20 -8.25
N ALA A 295 -1.37 -7.43 -8.59
CA ALA A 295 -0.82 -8.66 -7.97
C ALA A 295 0.42 -9.15 -8.77
N SER A 296 1.02 -8.19 -9.49
CA SER A 296 2.25 -8.23 -10.28
C SER A 296 2.31 -9.29 -11.40
N PRO A 297 2.23 -8.89 -12.69
CA PRO A 297 1.82 -7.58 -13.18
C PRO A 297 0.32 -7.27 -12.98
N GLY A 298 -0.07 -5.99 -12.93
CA GLY A 298 -1.47 -5.58 -12.82
C GLY A 298 -1.75 -4.09 -13.01
N ARG A 299 -3.03 -3.71 -12.85
CA ARG A 299 -3.51 -2.33 -12.97
C ARG A 299 -4.01 -1.79 -11.64
N LEU A 300 -3.59 -0.56 -11.31
CA LEU A 300 -4.19 0.25 -10.26
C LEU A 300 -4.78 1.53 -10.87
N ALA A 301 -6.08 1.76 -10.67
CA ALA A 301 -6.77 2.95 -11.13
C ALA A 301 -6.78 4.04 -10.06
N ILE A 302 -6.64 5.30 -10.46
CA ILE A 302 -6.80 6.47 -9.58
C ILE A 302 -7.75 7.44 -10.28
N THR A 303 -8.91 7.72 -9.68
CA THR A 303 -9.92 8.59 -10.31
C THR A 303 -9.63 10.09 -10.15
N GLY A 304 -8.93 10.45 -9.07
CA GLY A 304 -8.49 11.82 -8.79
C GLY A 304 -7.15 12.17 -9.42
N ALA A 305 -6.50 13.20 -8.85
CA ALA A 305 -5.12 13.53 -9.18
C ALA A 305 -4.16 12.58 -8.47
N TYR A 306 -3.03 12.28 -9.11
CA TYR A 306 -1.92 11.54 -8.53
C TYR A 306 -0.74 12.47 -8.28
N THR A 307 -0.24 12.49 -7.05
CA THR A 307 1.01 13.18 -6.70
C THR A 307 1.98 12.17 -6.13
N GLN A 308 3.06 11.91 -6.86
CA GLN A 308 4.24 11.22 -6.35
C GLN A 308 5.14 12.28 -5.70
N GLN A 309 5.32 12.21 -4.38
CA GLN A 309 6.22 13.10 -3.65
C GLN A 309 7.68 12.68 -3.81
N ALA A 310 8.60 13.58 -3.46
CA ALA A 310 10.05 13.33 -3.52
C ALA A 310 10.52 12.12 -2.67
N ALA A 311 9.79 11.80 -1.60
CA ALA A 311 10.10 10.63 -0.75
C ALA A 311 9.47 9.33 -1.26
N GLY A 312 8.49 9.41 -2.17
CA GLY A 312 7.75 8.24 -2.59
C GLY A 312 8.50 7.39 -3.62
N ASN A 313 8.06 6.14 -3.73
CA ASN A 313 8.53 5.16 -4.70
C ASN A 313 7.33 4.59 -5.48
N LEU A 314 7.45 4.50 -6.80
CA LEU A 314 6.59 3.67 -7.64
C LEU A 314 7.34 2.38 -7.99
N ALA A 315 6.89 1.23 -7.51
CA ALA A 315 7.43 -0.07 -7.92
C ALA A 315 6.65 -0.63 -9.11
N VAL A 316 7.35 -1.10 -10.12
CA VAL A 316 6.78 -1.64 -11.37
C VAL A 316 7.43 -2.97 -11.70
N GLU A 317 6.62 -3.98 -11.95
CA GLU A 317 7.02 -5.24 -12.52
C GLU A 317 6.82 -5.30 -14.05
N VAL A 318 7.78 -5.93 -14.74
CA VAL A 318 7.77 -6.12 -16.20
C VAL A 318 8.12 -7.57 -16.55
N ALA A 319 7.17 -8.28 -17.15
CA ALA A 319 7.27 -9.63 -17.69
C ALA A 319 7.12 -9.67 -19.23
N GLY A 320 6.67 -8.58 -19.86
CA GLY A 320 6.41 -8.49 -21.29
C GLY A 320 5.83 -7.13 -21.71
N PHE A 321 5.27 -7.06 -22.92
CA PHE A 321 4.93 -5.79 -23.59
C PHE A 321 3.48 -5.35 -23.43
N THR A 322 2.60 -6.22 -22.95
CA THR A 322 1.18 -5.92 -22.79
C THR A 322 0.93 -5.30 -21.41
N PRO A 323 0.44 -4.04 -21.32
CA PRO A 323 0.16 -3.43 -20.03
C PRO A 323 -0.92 -4.21 -19.27
N GLU A 324 -0.96 -4.02 -17.95
CA GLU A 324 -1.91 -4.63 -17.00
C GLU A 324 -1.80 -6.15 -16.82
N THR A 325 -1.19 -6.85 -17.78
CA THR A 325 -1.12 -8.33 -17.80
C THR A 325 0.32 -8.84 -17.89
N GLU A 326 1.19 -8.11 -18.57
CA GLU A 326 2.62 -8.43 -18.68
C GLU A 326 3.52 -7.33 -18.12
N HIS A 327 3.00 -6.14 -17.80
CA HIS A 327 3.69 -5.15 -16.95
C HIS A 327 2.68 -4.26 -16.23
N ASP A 328 3.10 -3.64 -15.13
CA ASP A 328 2.19 -2.82 -14.34
C ASP A 328 1.77 -1.54 -15.04
N LEU A 329 0.56 -1.09 -14.69
CA LEU A 329 0.02 0.18 -15.12
C LEU A 329 -0.68 0.92 -13.98
N VAL A 330 -0.23 2.16 -13.73
CA VAL A 330 -0.99 3.15 -12.95
C VAL A 330 -1.86 3.98 -13.91
N ALA A 331 -3.18 3.83 -13.80
CA ALA A 331 -4.13 4.50 -14.67
C ALA A 331 -4.84 5.65 -13.92
N VAL A 332 -4.37 6.87 -14.12
CA VAL A 332 -4.90 8.09 -13.49
C VAL A 332 -5.90 8.77 -14.44
N THR A 333 -7.09 9.14 -13.96
CA THR A 333 -8.02 9.94 -14.79
C THR A 333 -7.85 11.45 -14.59
N GLY A 334 -7.26 11.88 -13.46
CA GLY A 334 -6.81 13.26 -13.24
C GLY A 334 -5.39 13.54 -13.75
N SER A 335 -4.76 14.59 -13.22
CA SER A 335 -3.36 14.91 -13.48
C SER A 335 -2.41 14.06 -12.63
N ALA A 336 -1.26 13.69 -13.16
CA ALA A 336 -0.14 13.11 -12.43
C ALA A 336 1.00 14.13 -12.26
N THR A 337 1.53 14.28 -11.05
CA THR A 337 2.74 15.04 -10.75
C THR A 337 3.80 14.06 -10.24
N LEU A 338 4.95 14.02 -10.90
CA LEU A 338 6.00 13.04 -10.66
C LEU A 338 7.22 13.70 -10.01
N ALA A 339 7.75 13.03 -8.99
CA ALA A 339 9.00 13.29 -8.28
C ALA A 339 9.49 11.96 -7.68
N GLY A 340 10.55 11.97 -6.88
CA GLY A 340 10.98 10.82 -6.10
C GLY A 340 11.47 9.67 -6.97
N SER A 341 11.21 8.43 -6.54
CA SER A 341 11.83 7.26 -7.13
C SER A 341 10.87 6.36 -7.90
N ILE A 342 11.43 5.62 -8.85
CA ILE A 342 10.80 4.45 -9.48
C ILE A 342 11.71 3.23 -9.35
N GLU A 343 11.13 2.09 -9.06
CA GLU A 343 11.78 0.79 -8.97
C GLU A 343 11.21 -0.16 -10.03
N VAL A 344 12.08 -0.82 -10.79
CA VAL A 344 11.69 -1.74 -11.87
C VAL A 344 12.22 -3.15 -11.61
N THR A 345 11.31 -4.11 -11.57
CA THR A 345 11.62 -5.53 -11.40
C THR A 345 11.25 -6.32 -12.66
N LEU A 346 12.19 -7.08 -13.20
CA LEU A 346 11.92 -8.02 -14.29
C LEU A 346 11.42 -9.36 -13.74
N LEU A 347 10.36 -9.90 -14.32
CA LEU A 347 9.77 -11.19 -13.96
C LEU A 347 10.01 -12.26 -15.02
N ASP A 348 9.84 -13.53 -14.64
CA ASP A 348 9.82 -14.70 -15.54
C ASP A 348 11.02 -14.87 -16.48
N GLY A 349 12.16 -14.26 -16.13
CA GLY A 349 13.36 -14.25 -16.97
C GLY A 349 13.21 -13.40 -18.22
N PHE A 350 12.25 -12.48 -18.26
CA PHE A 350 12.11 -11.50 -19.34
C PHE A 350 13.39 -10.66 -19.47
N GLN A 351 13.81 -10.43 -20.70
CA GLN A 351 15.05 -9.73 -21.04
C GLN A 351 14.73 -8.74 -22.15
N PRO A 352 14.33 -7.51 -21.80
CA PRO A 352 14.00 -6.51 -22.82
C PRO A 352 15.25 -5.99 -23.52
N GLU A 353 15.09 -5.60 -24.77
CA GLU A 353 16.12 -5.19 -25.71
C GLU A 353 16.15 -3.68 -25.91
N PHE A 354 17.21 -3.17 -26.53
CA PHE A 354 17.33 -1.74 -26.80
C PHE A 354 16.15 -1.19 -27.58
N GLY A 355 15.61 -0.07 -27.11
CA GLY A 355 14.48 0.61 -27.74
C GLY A 355 13.12 0.07 -27.31
N ASP A 356 13.06 -1.04 -26.58
CA ASP A 356 11.82 -1.53 -25.97
C ASP A 356 11.25 -0.48 -25.01
N THR A 357 9.92 -0.34 -25.03
CA THR A 357 9.20 0.64 -24.23
C THR A 357 8.00 0.02 -23.52
N PHE A 358 7.76 0.44 -22.28
CA PHE A 358 6.67 -0.03 -21.42
C PHE A 358 5.93 1.18 -20.86
N THR A 359 4.63 1.29 -21.08
CA THR A 359 3.83 2.39 -20.52
C THR A 359 3.40 2.03 -19.12
N ILE A 360 3.97 2.72 -18.14
CA ILE A 360 3.77 2.40 -16.71
C ILE A 360 2.76 3.33 -16.03
N LEU A 361 2.48 4.49 -16.65
CA LEU A 361 1.52 5.45 -16.14
C LEU A 361 0.81 6.16 -17.29
N THR A 362 -0.51 6.29 -17.18
CA THR A 362 -1.33 7.16 -18.03
C THR A 362 -2.09 8.17 -17.17
N ALA A 363 -2.22 9.40 -17.63
CA ALA A 363 -2.93 10.48 -16.93
C ALA A 363 -3.58 11.46 -17.92
N ALA A 364 -4.51 12.30 -17.44
CA ALA A 364 -5.02 13.43 -18.23
C ALA A 364 -3.94 14.47 -18.53
N SER A 365 -3.00 14.65 -17.61
CA SER A 365 -1.75 15.37 -17.83
C SER A 365 -0.64 14.82 -16.94
N VAL A 366 0.60 14.85 -17.40
CA VAL A 366 1.79 14.50 -16.61
C VAL A 366 2.68 15.73 -16.45
N ASN A 367 3.04 16.03 -15.21
CA ASN A 367 3.96 17.10 -14.85
C ASN A 367 5.13 16.52 -14.05
N GLY A 368 6.31 17.13 -14.17
CA GLY A 368 7.52 16.64 -13.50
C GLY A 368 8.09 15.37 -14.11
N ALA A 369 9.02 14.75 -13.39
CA ALA A 369 9.68 13.50 -13.73
C ALA A 369 10.12 12.81 -12.43
N PHE A 370 10.40 11.51 -12.47
CA PHE A 370 11.07 10.86 -11.34
C PHE A 370 12.49 11.40 -11.22
N ASP A 371 12.92 11.61 -9.97
CA ASP A 371 14.25 12.10 -9.61
C ASP A 371 15.28 10.96 -9.65
N ASP A 372 14.86 9.76 -9.25
CA ASP A 372 15.70 8.56 -9.19
C ASP A 372 15.00 7.35 -9.84
N TRP A 373 15.76 6.48 -10.49
CA TRP A 373 15.24 5.22 -11.01
C TRP A 373 16.21 4.07 -10.77
N ASN A 374 15.69 3.00 -10.17
CA ASN A 374 16.41 1.78 -9.86
C ASN A 374 15.79 0.59 -10.61
N GLY A 375 16.61 -0.34 -11.07
CA GLY A 375 16.14 -1.57 -11.68
C GLY A 375 17.31 -2.47 -12.05
N ALA A 376 17.26 -3.72 -11.58
CA ALA A 376 18.26 -4.73 -11.83
C ALA A 376 17.75 -5.79 -12.82
N GLY A 377 18.64 -6.65 -13.30
CA GLY A 377 18.27 -7.83 -14.10
C GLY A 377 18.28 -7.64 -15.61
N LEU A 378 18.54 -6.43 -16.11
CA LEU A 378 18.84 -6.21 -17.53
C LEU A 378 20.15 -6.89 -17.93
N ARG A 379 20.26 -7.29 -19.21
CA ARG A 379 21.54 -7.74 -19.78
C ARG A 379 22.62 -6.65 -19.65
N PRO A 380 23.90 -7.03 -19.54
CA PRO A 380 25.00 -6.08 -19.51
C PRO A 380 24.88 -5.00 -20.60
N GLY A 381 25.13 -3.75 -20.23
CA GLY A 381 25.11 -2.63 -21.17
C GLY A 381 23.74 -2.07 -21.49
N ARG A 382 22.66 -2.60 -20.90
CA ARG A 382 21.31 -2.01 -20.92
C ARG A 382 20.98 -1.34 -19.59
N GLY A 383 20.20 -0.28 -19.65
CA GLY A 383 19.75 0.51 -18.50
C GLY A 383 18.37 1.10 -18.75
N TRP A 384 17.68 1.45 -17.66
CA TRP A 384 16.38 2.10 -17.74
C TRP A 384 16.51 3.60 -17.95
N LYS A 385 15.64 4.13 -18.79
CA LYS A 385 15.34 5.56 -18.94
C LYS A 385 13.84 5.74 -18.79
N VAL A 386 13.42 6.77 -18.04
CA VAL A 386 12.02 7.16 -17.99
C VAL A 386 11.80 8.33 -18.93
N ASP A 387 10.89 8.16 -19.88
CA ASP A 387 10.41 9.24 -20.73
C ASP A 387 9.01 9.66 -20.28
N THR A 388 8.76 10.97 -20.18
CA THR A 388 7.41 11.50 -19.98
C THR A 388 6.91 12.15 -21.27
N THR A 389 5.63 11.94 -21.54
CA THR A 389 4.85 12.67 -22.55
C THR A 389 3.81 13.50 -21.81
N PRO A 390 3.05 14.38 -22.50
CA PRO A 390 1.99 15.14 -21.84
C PRO A 390 0.95 14.30 -21.10
N THR A 391 0.78 13.01 -21.41
CA THR A 391 -0.29 12.15 -20.85
C THR A 391 0.19 10.77 -20.37
N SER A 392 1.51 10.51 -20.35
CA SER A 392 2.03 9.22 -19.89
C SER A 392 3.48 9.29 -19.43
N ALA A 393 3.88 8.31 -18.60
CA ALA A 393 5.27 7.97 -18.32
C ALA A 393 5.57 6.58 -18.88
N LEU A 394 6.73 6.44 -19.51
CA LEU A 394 7.18 5.22 -20.16
C LEU A 394 8.57 4.85 -19.67
N LEU A 395 8.78 3.57 -19.38
CA LEU A 395 10.11 2.99 -19.30
C LEU A 395 10.61 2.73 -20.71
N ARG A 396 11.86 3.08 -20.98
CA ARG A 396 12.60 2.71 -22.19
C ARG A 396 13.88 2.00 -21.80
N VAL A 397 14.19 0.91 -22.49
CA VAL A 397 15.51 0.27 -22.41
C VAL A 397 16.48 1.02 -23.31
N GLY A 398 17.48 1.60 -22.67
CA GLY A 398 18.57 2.33 -23.30
C GLY A 398 19.94 1.82 -22.85
N PRO A 399 21.00 2.61 -23.07
CA PRO A 399 22.36 2.23 -22.69
C PRO A 399 22.54 2.22 -21.17
N GLY A 400 23.09 1.14 -20.63
CA GLY A 400 23.42 0.98 -19.23
C GLY A 400 24.92 0.82 -18.97
N ILE A 401 25.33 0.78 -17.70
CA ILE A 401 26.75 0.69 -17.31
C ILE A 401 27.38 -0.58 -17.89
N ILE A 402 28.49 -0.41 -18.61
CA ILE A 402 29.29 -1.48 -19.21
C ILE A 402 30.65 -0.92 -19.62
N THR A 403 31.72 -1.71 -19.54
CA THR A 403 33.04 -1.32 -20.05
C THR A 403 33.09 -1.47 -21.57
N PHE A 404 34.05 -0.84 -22.25
CA PHE A 404 34.17 -1.00 -23.70
C PHE A 404 34.44 -2.46 -24.13
N ASP A 405 35.26 -3.21 -23.38
CA ASP A 405 35.50 -4.64 -23.64
C ASP A 405 34.22 -5.45 -23.51
N ASN A 406 33.49 -5.30 -22.39
CA ASN A 406 32.24 -6.03 -22.19
C ASN A 406 31.17 -5.62 -23.21
N TRP A 407 31.19 -4.37 -23.67
CA TRP A 407 30.32 -3.93 -24.76
C TRP A 407 30.67 -4.63 -26.07
N LEU A 408 31.96 -4.79 -26.40
CA LEU A 408 32.34 -5.62 -27.54
C LEU A 408 31.87 -7.07 -27.39
N ASP A 409 32.00 -7.63 -26.19
CA ASP A 409 31.59 -9.00 -25.87
C ASP A 409 30.08 -9.23 -25.99
N GLU A 410 29.28 -8.24 -25.62
CA GLU A 410 27.82 -8.30 -25.66
C GLU A 410 27.28 -8.24 -27.09
N PHE A 411 27.91 -7.45 -27.97
CA PHE A 411 27.34 -7.13 -29.28
C PHE A 411 28.04 -7.75 -30.48
N TYR A 412 29.21 -8.36 -30.28
CA TYR A 412 29.97 -8.98 -31.36
C TYR A 412 30.33 -10.42 -31.03
N THR A 413 30.36 -11.25 -32.08
CA THR A 413 30.90 -12.60 -32.00
C THR A 413 32.41 -12.60 -31.76
N ALA A 414 32.97 -13.75 -31.38
CA ALA A 414 34.43 -13.88 -31.20
C ALA A 414 35.20 -13.59 -32.50
N GLU A 415 34.66 -14.00 -33.64
CA GLU A 415 35.23 -13.77 -34.96
C GLU A 415 35.20 -12.28 -35.34
N GLU A 416 34.09 -11.59 -35.09
CA GLU A 416 33.94 -10.16 -35.38
C GLU A 416 34.86 -9.31 -34.48
N ARG A 417 35.03 -9.68 -33.21
CA ARG A 417 35.99 -9.03 -32.31
C ARG A 417 37.43 -9.19 -32.78
N ALA A 418 37.75 -10.30 -33.44
CA ALA A 418 39.09 -10.56 -33.94
C ALA A 418 39.43 -9.78 -35.23
N ASP A 419 38.44 -9.26 -35.96
CA ASP A 419 38.65 -8.40 -37.13
C ASP A 419 38.79 -6.92 -36.71
N PRO A 420 39.97 -6.28 -36.86
CA PRO A 420 40.18 -4.90 -36.45
C PRO A 420 39.28 -3.89 -37.19
N ALA A 421 38.79 -4.22 -38.39
CA ALA A 421 37.88 -3.36 -39.14
C ALA A 421 36.43 -3.43 -38.62
N ILE A 422 36.10 -4.47 -37.84
CA ILE A 422 34.77 -4.71 -37.28
C ILE A 422 34.80 -4.47 -35.77
N GLY A 423 35.53 -5.28 -35.01
CA GLY A 423 35.56 -5.23 -33.54
C GLY A 423 36.64 -4.35 -32.93
N GLY A 424 37.53 -3.76 -33.74
CA GLY A 424 38.53 -2.82 -33.25
C GLY A 424 37.93 -1.49 -32.76
N PRO A 425 38.65 -0.68 -31.95
CA PRO A 425 38.20 0.64 -31.49
C PRO A 425 37.78 1.57 -32.63
N ASN A 426 38.56 1.57 -33.71
CA ASN A 426 38.31 2.34 -34.93
C ASN A 426 37.57 1.53 -36.00
N GLY A 427 37.08 0.33 -35.66
CA GLY A 427 36.25 -0.47 -36.55
C GLY A 427 34.93 0.25 -36.86
N ASP A 428 34.45 0.10 -38.09
CA ASP A 428 33.20 0.68 -38.58
C ASP A 428 32.34 -0.43 -39.22
N PRO A 429 31.79 -1.35 -38.40
CA PRO A 429 30.87 -2.36 -38.91
C PRO A 429 29.68 -1.68 -39.58
N GLY A 430 29.29 -2.20 -40.75
CA GLY A 430 28.25 -1.60 -41.57
C GLY A 430 28.66 -0.36 -42.36
N LYS A 431 29.92 0.12 -42.23
CA LYS A 431 30.48 1.26 -42.99
C LYS A 431 29.62 2.53 -42.88
N THR A 432 29.21 2.86 -41.67
CA THR A 432 28.33 4.01 -41.38
C THR A 432 29.08 5.32 -41.23
N GLY A 433 30.42 5.27 -41.15
CA GLY A 433 31.28 6.41 -40.83
C GLY A 433 31.40 6.67 -39.32
N ILE A 434 30.77 5.86 -38.47
CA ILE A 434 30.82 5.98 -37.01
C ILE A 434 31.60 4.79 -36.48
N ASN A 435 32.72 5.02 -35.78
CA ASN A 435 33.53 3.93 -35.25
C ASN A 435 33.01 3.39 -33.90
N ASN A 436 33.53 2.26 -33.45
CA ASN A 436 33.10 1.64 -32.19
C ASN A 436 33.33 2.50 -30.95
N LEU A 437 34.42 3.26 -30.85
CA LEU A 437 34.63 4.19 -29.75
C LEU A 437 33.49 5.21 -29.66
N THR A 438 33.11 5.81 -30.80
CA THR A 438 31.98 6.75 -30.88
C THR A 438 30.67 6.09 -30.53
N ARG A 439 30.42 4.87 -31.05
CA ARG A 439 29.18 4.13 -30.75
C ARG A 439 29.06 3.83 -29.27
N TYR A 440 30.09 3.28 -28.66
CA TYR A 440 30.11 3.01 -27.24
C TYR A 440 29.94 4.28 -26.42
N PHE A 441 30.76 5.30 -26.67
CA PHE A 441 30.77 6.53 -25.88
C PHE A 441 29.41 7.26 -25.89
N LEU A 442 28.75 7.31 -27.05
CA LEU A 442 27.45 7.94 -27.24
C LEU A 442 26.27 7.00 -26.96
N GLY A 443 26.52 5.76 -26.50
CA GLY A 443 25.45 4.80 -26.16
C GLY A 443 24.68 4.25 -27.37
N MET A 444 25.28 4.21 -28.56
CA MET A 444 24.65 3.64 -29.75
C MET A 444 24.75 2.11 -29.78
N THR A 445 23.83 1.47 -30.49
CA THR A 445 23.97 0.05 -30.86
C THR A 445 24.96 -0.08 -32.04
N PRO A 446 25.70 -1.20 -32.13
CA PRO A 446 26.76 -1.32 -33.12
C PRO A 446 26.28 -1.47 -34.57
N TRP A 447 25.21 -2.21 -34.85
CA TRP A 447 24.81 -2.51 -36.24
C TRP A 447 23.77 -1.54 -36.83
N ALA A 448 23.18 -0.69 -36.00
CA ALA A 448 22.23 0.34 -36.41
C ALA A 448 22.43 1.61 -35.56
N PRO A 449 23.59 2.28 -35.67
CA PRO A 449 23.88 3.43 -34.84
C PRO A 449 22.92 4.59 -35.14
N ASP A 450 22.27 5.12 -34.11
CA ASP A 450 21.41 6.28 -34.23
C ASP A 450 22.27 7.55 -34.41
N GLN A 451 22.39 8.01 -35.66
CA GLN A 451 23.15 9.22 -36.00
C GLN A 451 22.59 10.48 -35.33
N SER A 452 21.34 10.45 -34.86
CA SER A 452 20.73 11.57 -34.15
C SER A 452 21.43 11.89 -32.82
N LEU A 453 22.16 10.93 -32.26
CA LEU A 453 22.96 11.07 -31.02
C LEU A 453 24.34 11.70 -31.24
N LEU A 454 24.75 11.95 -32.48
CA LEU A 454 26.01 12.65 -32.75
C LEU A 454 25.99 14.09 -32.18
N PRO A 455 27.16 14.65 -31.79
CA PRO A 455 27.27 16.04 -31.34
C PRO A 455 26.58 17.03 -32.26
N ARG A 456 25.58 17.72 -31.70
CA ARG A 456 24.79 18.71 -32.43
C ARG A 456 25.36 20.10 -32.16
N PRO A 457 25.74 20.86 -33.20
CA PRO A 457 26.19 22.23 -33.00
C PRO A 457 25.02 23.11 -32.55
N VAL A 458 25.28 23.95 -31.54
CA VAL A 458 24.33 24.93 -31.01
C VAL A 458 25.03 26.27 -30.80
N VAL A 459 24.25 27.35 -30.77
CA VAL A 459 24.73 28.67 -30.34
C VAL A 459 24.09 28.99 -29.01
N VAL A 460 24.92 29.24 -28.01
CA VAL A 460 24.47 29.50 -26.64
C VAL A 460 24.65 30.96 -26.32
N THR A 461 23.62 31.55 -25.70
CA THR A 461 23.65 32.92 -25.24
C THR A 461 24.05 32.94 -23.77
N VAL A 462 25.07 33.71 -23.42
CA VAL A 462 25.55 33.89 -22.05
C VAL A 462 25.34 35.34 -21.64
N GLU A 463 24.71 35.55 -20.49
CA GLU A 463 24.61 36.88 -19.88
C GLU A 463 25.64 37.00 -18.76
N SER A 464 26.52 38.00 -18.88
CA SER A 464 27.54 38.28 -17.86
C SER A 464 27.76 39.79 -17.76
N ASN A 465 27.73 40.33 -16.54
CA ASN A 465 27.92 41.76 -16.27
C ASN A 465 27.01 42.71 -17.08
N GLY A 466 25.79 42.28 -17.40
CA GLY A 466 24.84 43.08 -18.18
C GLY A 466 25.11 43.11 -19.70
N GLN A 467 26.05 42.29 -20.18
CA GLN A 467 26.27 42.06 -21.61
C GLN A 467 25.82 40.65 -22.00
N THR A 468 25.22 40.54 -23.19
CA THR A 468 24.77 39.29 -23.78
C THR A 468 25.73 38.90 -24.90
N THR A 469 26.41 37.78 -24.75
CA THR A 469 27.34 37.25 -25.76
C THR A 469 26.85 35.91 -26.30
N ARG A 470 27.24 35.57 -27.53
CA ARG A 470 26.88 34.31 -28.20
C ARG A 470 28.13 33.45 -28.35
N HIS A 471 28.01 32.16 -28.08
CA HIS A 471 29.13 31.23 -28.07
C HIS A 471 28.82 30.01 -28.92
N LEU A 472 29.84 29.49 -29.60
CA LEU A 472 29.75 28.22 -30.33
C LEU A 472 29.82 27.07 -29.32
N ALA A 473 28.95 26.08 -29.47
CA ALA A 473 28.99 24.87 -28.66
C ALA A 473 28.52 23.65 -29.45
N PHE A 474 28.75 22.45 -28.90
CA PHE A 474 27.96 21.28 -29.26
C PHE A 474 27.32 20.65 -28.02
N GLU A 475 26.18 20.00 -28.24
CA GLU A 475 25.44 19.24 -27.24
C GLU A 475 25.26 17.79 -27.69
N PHE A 476 25.40 16.85 -26.75
CA PHE A 476 25.20 15.41 -26.98
C PHE A 476 24.98 14.66 -25.67
N GLU A 477 24.47 13.43 -25.80
CA GLU A 477 24.35 12.48 -24.71
C GLU A 477 25.56 11.52 -24.72
N ARG A 478 26.12 11.22 -23.55
CA ARG A 478 27.23 10.27 -23.39
C ARG A 478 27.03 9.37 -22.19
N ARG A 479 27.74 8.25 -22.16
CA ARG A 479 27.85 7.41 -20.96
C ARG A 479 28.52 8.19 -19.84
N ARG A 480 27.95 8.11 -18.62
CA ARG A 480 28.56 8.71 -17.41
C ARG A 480 29.86 8.04 -17.04
N LEU A 481 29.88 6.71 -17.15
CA LEU A 481 31.06 5.87 -16.95
C LEU A 481 31.41 5.22 -18.28
N ALA A 482 32.39 5.79 -18.97
CA ALA A 482 32.86 5.34 -20.28
C ALA A 482 34.21 4.60 -20.15
N ASP A 483 34.26 3.58 -19.29
CA ASP A 483 35.49 2.85 -18.99
C ASP A 483 36.14 2.28 -20.26
N GLY A 484 37.43 2.56 -20.44
CA GLY A 484 38.20 2.18 -21.62
C GLY A 484 38.20 3.21 -22.76
N VAL A 485 37.52 4.34 -22.62
CA VAL A 485 37.53 5.43 -23.60
C VAL A 485 37.88 6.76 -22.93
N SER A 486 38.83 7.49 -23.50
CA SER A 486 39.11 8.88 -23.12
C SER A 486 38.52 9.82 -24.17
N ALA A 487 37.94 10.92 -23.71
CA ALA A 487 37.36 11.96 -24.55
C ALA A 487 38.08 13.29 -24.31
N THR A 488 38.55 13.93 -25.38
CA THR A 488 38.97 15.33 -25.35
C THR A 488 38.18 16.14 -26.36
N TYR A 489 38.10 17.45 -26.12
CA TYR A 489 37.36 18.38 -26.95
C TYR A 489 38.31 19.42 -27.51
N GLN A 490 38.15 19.73 -28.78
CA GLN A 490 39.07 20.63 -29.47
C GLN A 490 38.32 21.67 -30.28
N PHE A 491 38.85 22.88 -30.27
CA PHE A 491 38.40 24.02 -31.07
C PHE A 491 39.44 24.40 -32.12
N SER A 492 38.98 24.86 -33.27
CA SER A 492 39.79 25.39 -34.35
C SER A 492 39.06 26.52 -35.09
N GLN A 493 39.80 27.53 -35.53
CA GLN A 493 39.29 28.59 -36.42
C GLN A 493 39.50 28.26 -37.91
N ASP A 494 40.41 27.35 -38.23
CA ASP A 494 40.91 27.12 -39.60
C ASP A 494 40.85 25.65 -40.05
N MET A 495 40.36 24.76 -39.19
CA MET A 495 40.40 23.29 -39.29
C MET A 495 41.81 22.65 -39.33
N GLN A 496 42.87 23.45 -39.19
CA GLN A 496 44.27 23.00 -39.24
C GLN A 496 44.90 23.00 -37.85
N SER A 497 44.72 24.10 -37.12
CA SER A 497 45.25 24.33 -35.77
C SER A 497 44.17 24.03 -34.75
N TRP A 498 44.41 23.06 -33.86
CA TRP A 498 43.44 22.61 -32.85
C TRP A 498 43.98 22.84 -31.44
N THR A 499 43.11 23.30 -30.53
CA THR A 499 43.42 23.54 -29.12
C THR A 499 42.35 22.96 -28.20
N GLU A 500 42.74 22.51 -27.01
CA GLU A 500 41.84 22.06 -25.94
C GLU A 500 41.55 23.20 -24.92
N ALA A 501 42.28 24.31 -25.01
CA ALA A 501 42.11 25.47 -24.13
C ALA A 501 40.91 26.34 -24.57
N GLY A 502 40.32 27.07 -23.61
CA GLY A 502 39.21 27.98 -23.87
C GLY A 502 37.88 27.26 -24.11
N LEU A 503 37.72 26.07 -23.53
CA LEU A 503 36.50 25.27 -23.59
C LEU A 503 35.93 25.09 -22.18
N ALA A 504 34.62 25.29 -22.06
CA ALA A 504 33.87 25.01 -20.84
C ALA A 504 32.95 23.80 -21.06
N GLU A 505 32.98 22.87 -20.12
CA GLU A 505 32.08 21.72 -20.06
C GLU A 505 30.94 22.00 -19.07
N GLU A 506 29.71 21.82 -19.54
CA GLU A 506 28.49 21.97 -18.74
C GLU A 506 27.71 20.66 -18.81
N ILE A 507 27.34 20.09 -17.65
CA ILE A 507 26.41 18.96 -17.58
C ILE A 507 24.99 19.53 -17.56
N LEU A 508 24.25 19.33 -18.64
CA LEU A 508 22.89 19.83 -18.81
C LEU A 508 21.85 18.94 -18.13
N PHE A 509 22.12 17.63 -18.08
CA PHE A 509 21.25 16.63 -17.47
C PHE A 509 22.06 15.43 -17.02
N VAL A 510 21.75 14.89 -15.83
CA VAL A 510 22.38 13.68 -15.28
C VAL A 510 21.33 12.58 -15.18
N GLY A 511 21.41 11.57 -16.03
CA GLY A 511 20.68 10.33 -15.87
C GLY A 511 21.46 9.32 -15.03
N ASN A 512 20.91 8.12 -14.83
CA ASN A 512 21.60 7.09 -14.04
C ASN A 512 22.85 6.56 -14.76
N THR A 513 22.74 6.27 -16.06
CA THR A 513 23.82 5.66 -16.87
C THR A 513 24.35 6.59 -17.97
N MET A 514 23.54 7.55 -18.39
CA MET A 514 23.83 8.54 -19.44
C MET A 514 23.71 9.95 -18.89
N GLU A 515 24.39 10.91 -19.51
CA GLU A 515 24.29 12.33 -19.20
C GLU A 515 24.31 13.17 -20.48
N THR A 516 23.64 14.31 -20.45
CA THR A 516 23.68 15.29 -21.54
C THR A 516 24.71 16.35 -21.20
N VAL A 517 25.65 16.56 -22.10
CA VAL A 517 26.75 17.51 -21.93
C VAL A 517 26.76 18.55 -23.04
N ARG A 518 27.20 19.74 -22.67
CA ARG A 518 27.49 20.82 -23.60
C ARG A 518 28.95 21.21 -23.47
N ILE A 519 29.62 21.30 -24.61
CA ILE A 519 30.98 21.83 -24.68
C ILE A 519 30.93 23.15 -25.43
N ARG A 520 31.31 24.23 -24.76
CA ARG A 520 31.18 25.61 -25.24
C ARG A 520 32.56 26.26 -25.37
N VAL A 521 32.77 27.00 -26.45
CA VAL A 521 33.92 27.91 -26.61
C VAL A 521 33.73 29.13 -25.72
N GLU A 522 34.71 29.41 -24.86
CA GLU A 522 34.65 30.55 -23.93
C GLU A 522 34.69 31.90 -24.64
N GLU A 523 35.40 31.99 -25.77
CA GLU A 523 35.41 33.20 -26.60
C GLU A 523 34.07 33.37 -27.32
N PRO A 524 33.48 34.58 -27.32
CA PRO A 524 32.25 34.85 -28.04
C PRO A 524 32.46 34.86 -29.56
N ILE A 525 31.42 34.46 -30.30
CA ILE A 525 31.34 34.60 -31.74
C ILE A 525 31.14 36.09 -32.07
N ALA A 526 31.94 36.63 -32.99
CA ALA A 526 31.80 37.99 -33.50
C ALA A 526 30.48 38.16 -34.30
N GLU A 527 29.97 39.40 -34.36
CA GLU A 527 28.69 39.69 -35.04
C GLU A 527 28.79 39.71 -36.58
N ASP A 528 29.98 39.58 -37.16
CA ASP A 528 30.20 39.57 -38.60
C ASP A 528 30.18 38.16 -39.21
N ALA A 529 29.66 38.05 -40.43
CA ALA A 529 29.32 36.78 -41.09
C ALA A 529 30.51 35.87 -41.46
N ASN A 530 31.73 36.18 -41.00
CA ASN A 530 32.96 35.46 -41.32
C ASN A 530 33.61 34.76 -40.12
N ASP A 531 33.03 34.84 -38.92
CA ASP A 531 33.57 34.15 -37.75
C ASP A 531 33.15 32.67 -37.75
N ALA A 532 33.97 31.84 -38.41
CA ALA A 532 33.77 30.40 -38.49
C ALA A 532 34.64 29.70 -37.44
N GLY A 533 33.98 28.95 -36.56
CA GLY A 533 34.62 28.08 -35.58
C GLY A 533 34.24 26.62 -35.81
N PHE A 534 35.18 25.72 -35.54
CA PHE A 534 35.00 24.29 -35.65
C PHE A 534 35.27 23.65 -34.30
N LEU A 535 34.35 22.81 -33.87
CA LEU A 535 34.47 22.00 -32.67
C LEU A 535 34.53 20.53 -33.08
N ARG A 536 35.36 19.74 -32.40
CA ARG A 536 35.36 18.28 -32.55
C ARG A 536 35.51 17.56 -31.22
N LEU A 537 34.86 16.40 -31.15
CA LEU A 537 35.05 15.37 -30.13
C LEU A 537 36.15 14.42 -30.60
N VAL A 538 37.18 14.22 -29.78
CA VAL A 538 38.25 13.25 -30.04
C VAL A 538 38.12 12.13 -29.02
N LEU A 539 37.96 10.90 -29.50
CA LEU A 539 37.90 9.72 -28.67
C LEU A 539 39.16 8.88 -28.87
N THR A 540 39.77 8.44 -27.78
CA THR A 540 40.93 7.55 -27.78
C THR A 540 40.65 6.31 -26.96
N ASP A 541 41.17 5.18 -27.43
CA ASP A 541 41.16 3.93 -26.67
C ASP A 541 42.13 4.05 -25.50
N ALA A 542 41.60 3.93 -24.28
CA ALA A 542 42.32 4.11 -23.03
C ALA A 542 42.58 2.78 -22.30
N ARG A 543 42.37 1.63 -22.96
CA ARG A 543 42.58 0.29 -22.38
C ARG A 543 44.06 -0.14 -22.28
N ASN A 544 45.01 0.79 -22.48
CA ASN A 544 46.46 0.53 -22.43
C ASN A 544 47.21 1.52 -21.55
#